data_AF-A0A661VZM0-F1
#
_entry.id   AF-A0A661VZM0-F1
#
_cell.length_a   1.000
_cell.length_b   1.000
_cell.length_c   1.000
_cell.angle_alpha   90.00
_cell.angle_beta   90.00
_cell.angle_gamma   90.00
#
_symmetry.space_group_name_H-M   'P 1'
#
loop_
_entity.id
_entity.type
_entity.pdbx_description
1 polymer ?
#
loop_
_entity_poly.entity_id
_entity_poly.type
_entity_poly.pdbx_seq_one_letter_code
_entity_poly.pdbx_strand_id
1 'polypeptide(L)'
;VTSPIRTPVPAADRVVLSLLTELPPRPFDYTVVNSTPPRRVPNAIRTFWVTDGATGERRETPARLRVQTEHVAMWVEEGVWHDVRQLEEAADFFETQVYSTTRAAFGSEWTPGVDNDPHIVILHATGLGEGVMGYTSSADEFPRALYPFSNEAEMIYVSADYAEVGSPAYYALLARQFQRLIQWHHDRNEDRWVREGLAELAVRLNGFDPGRLERTYLEHPDTSLTAWEEEDAAAHRGAAYLFAIYLHERFGDAGTRALVAQPLNGAAGFDATMTELDANLTFEDFFAEWLAANYLDSESRGSDPRYRYTTLNLERPTPAAIYENYPITVETSVHQFGADYILLRGDDDLRVHFIGAMKTPLLDLLPHSGRYFWWSNRADESLTTLTRAFDLSGIERATLTYWTWYDIERGYDYATVEVSTDGGERWQVLSTPSGTSADPHGNNPGRGYTGHSGGWVREKVDLTPYIGGEVLVRFAYLTDAAVTGAGFVLDDIAIPEIGYADDVERGKGGWKAAGFVRSDNFVPQRYLALLIGLGDTITVERLPVGEDRTADWTVPLSSENLREAVLVLSGLAPLTTHPALYHLTIEGYDR
;
A
#
# COMPACT_ATOMS: atom_id res chain seq x y z
N VAL A 1 -17.07 4.48 -32.76
CA VAL A 1 -16.27 3.33 -33.27
C VAL A 1 -15.12 3.90 -34.09
N THR A 2 -13.89 3.43 -33.81
CA THR A 2 -12.54 4.03 -34.08
C THR A 2 -12.24 5.19 -33.11
N SER A 3 -11.35 5.12 -32.13
CA SER A 3 -10.18 4.26 -31.88
C SER A 3 -10.02 4.00 -30.36
N PRO A 4 -9.60 2.80 -29.91
CA PRO A 4 -9.06 2.63 -28.56
C PRO A 4 -7.65 3.21 -28.55
N ILE A 5 -7.32 4.03 -27.56
CA ILE A 5 -5.94 4.50 -27.37
C ILE A 5 -5.08 3.25 -27.13
N ARG A 6 -4.27 2.90 -28.13
CA ARG A 6 -3.17 1.94 -28.03
C ARG A 6 -1.90 2.69 -28.38
N THR A 7 -1.32 3.34 -27.39
CA THR A 7 0.09 3.68 -27.45
C THR A 7 0.88 2.39 -27.25
N PRO A 8 1.84 2.05 -28.13
CA PRO A 8 2.76 0.94 -27.87
C PRO A 8 3.63 1.28 -26.65
N VAL A 9 3.70 0.36 -25.70
CA VAL A 9 4.58 0.33 -24.52
C VAL A 9 6.03 0.60 -24.94
N PRO A 10 6.63 1.76 -24.64
CA PRO A 10 8.02 2.07 -24.99
C PRO A 10 9.02 1.12 -24.33
N ALA A 11 10.22 1.01 -24.90
CA ALA A 11 11.26 0.11 -24.38
C ALA A 11 11.68 0.40 -22.91
N ALA A 12 11.41 1.61 -22.40
CA ALA A 12 11.62 1.98 -21.00
C ALA A 12 10.70 1.21 -20.03
N ASP A 13 9.51 0.80 -20.46
CA ASP A 13 8.54 0.10 -19.61
C ASP A 13 8.97 -1.34 -19.28
N ARG A 14 9.84 -1.95 -20.10
CA ARG A 14 10.42 -3.28 -19.79
C ARG A 14 11.33 -3.25 -18.56
N VAL A 15 11.96 -2.11 -18.27
CA VAL A 15 12.80 -1.94 -17.07
C VAL A 15 11.91 -1.79 -15.84
N VAL A 16 10.83 -1.00 -15.94
CA VAL A 16 9.84 -0.83 -14.85
C VAL A 16 9.13 -2.14 -14.53
N LEU A 17 8.66 -2.87 -15.56
CA LEU A 17 8.09 -4.22 -15.36
C LEU A 17 9.11 -5.15 -14.69
N SER A 18 10.39 -5.08 -15.04
CA SER A 18 11.41 -5.98 -14.43
C SER A 18 11.65 -5.68 -12.95
N LEU A 19 11.48 -4.43 -12.50
CA LEU A 19 11.55 -4.06 -11.07
C LEU A 19 10.32 -4.55 -10.30
N LEU A 20 9.17 -4.66 -10.98
CA LEU A 20 7.90 -5.15 -10.44
C LEU A 20 7.74 -6.69 -10.53
N THR A 21 8.64 -7.41 -11.23
CA THR A 21 8.49 -8.85 -11.45
C THR A 21 8.86 -9.75 -10.26
N GLU A 22 9.70 -9.27 -9.32
CA GLU A 22 10.03 -10.03 -8.11
C GLU A 22 9.17 -9.49 -6.96
N LEU A 23 7.90 -9.90 -6.91
CA LEU A 23 7.00 -9.54 -5.83
C LEU A 23 7.60 -9.98 -4.47
N PRO A 24 7.52 -9.11 -3.45
CA PRO A 24 7.80 -9.49 -2.07
C PRO A 24 6.97 -10.73 -1.69
N PRO A 25 7.59 -11.84 -1.26
CA PRO A 25 6.84 -13.04 -0.92
C PRO A 25 6.16 -12.87 0.44
N ARG A 26 5.01 -13.51 0.61
CA ARG A 26 4.27 -13.54 1.87
C ARG A 26 5.01 -14.44 2.88
N PRO A 27 5.19 -14.02 4.13
CA PRO A 27 6.11 -14.69 5.06
C PRO A 27 5.60 -16.05 5.56
N PHE A 28 4.27 -16.28 5.61
CA PHE A 28 3.68 -17.44 6.28
C PHE A 28 2.45 -17.99 5.58
N ASP A 29 2.24 -19.31 5.62
CA ASP A 29 1.03 -19.96 5.12
C ASP A 29 -0.12 -19.94 6.15
N TYR A 30 -1.37 -20.04 5.66
CA TYR A 30 -2.53 -20.23 6.54
C TYR A 30 -2.41 -21.55 7.31
N THR A 31 -2.41 -21.45 8.64
CA THR A 31 -2.23 -22.60 9.53
C THR A 31 -3.37 -22.70 10.51
N VAL A 32 -4.21 -23.74 10.38
CA VAL A 32 -5.25 -24.05 11.36
C VAL A 32 -4.61 -24.62 12.62
N VAL A 33 -4.83 -23.99 13.77
CA VAL A 33 -4.19 -24.37 15.06
C VAL A 33 -4.98 -25.40 15.84
N ASN A 34 -6.29 -25.52 15.58
CA ASN A 34 -7.18 -26.44 16.29
C ASN A 34 -8.00 -27.28 15.31
N SER A 35 -7.99 -28.60 15.46
CA SER A 35 -8.80 -29.50 14.62
C SER A 35 -10.30 -29.45 14.92
N THR A 36 -10.69 -28.89 16.06
CA THR A 36 -12.09 -28.78 16.51
C THR A 36 -12.38 -27.36 16.98
N PRO A 37 -13.52 -26.76 16.58
CA PRO A 37 -13.86 -25.41 16.98
C PRO A 37 -13.95 -25.28 18.51
N PRO A 38 -13.56 -24.13 19.09
CA PRO A 38 -13.78 -23.84 20.50
C PRO A 38 -15.28 -23.96 20.85
N ARG A 39 -15.58 -24.65 21.96
CA ARG A 39 -16.97 -24.77 22.43
C ARG A 39 -17.40 -23.45 23.06
N ARG A 40 -18.20 -22.66 22.35
CA ARG A 40 -18.83 -21.45 22.88
C ARG A 40 -20.09 -21.81 23.67
N VAL A 41 -20.11 -21.48 24.97
CA VAL A 41 -21.26 -21.66 25.85
C VAL A 41 -21.73 -20.26 26.23
N PRO A 42 -23.05 -19.98 26.29
CA PRO A 42 -23.53 -18.68 26.77
C PRO A 42 -22.88 -18.30 28.10
N ASN A 43 -22.37 -17.08 28.20
CA ASN A 43 -21.61 -16.56 29.34
C ASN A 43 -20.26 -17.24 29.64
N ALA A 44 -19.67 -17.96 28.69
CA ALA A 44 -18.27 -18.40 28.78
C ALA A 44 -17.34 -17.19 28.95
N ILE A 45 -16.25 -17.40 29.69
CA ILE A 45 -15.18 -16.42 29.87
C ILE A 45 -13.97 -16.90 29.09
N ARG A 46 -13.37 -16.02 28.29
CA ARG A 46 -12.10 -16.23 27.58
C ARG A 46 -11.22 -15.02 27.85
N THR A 47 -9.94 -15.25 28.05
CA THR A 47 -8.94 -14.18 28.14
C THR A 47 -8.41 -13.89 26.75
N PHE A 48 -8.39 -12.61 26.38
CA PHE A 48 -7.86 -12.13 25.11
C PHE A 48 -6.62 -11.26 25.36
N TRP A 49 -5.67 -11.27 24.44
CA TRP A 49 -4.66 -10.22 24.35
C TRP A 49 -5.27 -9.00 23.65
N VAL A 50 -5.02 -7.82 24.21
CA VAL A 50 -5.42 -6.53 23.66
C VAL A 50 -4.19 -5.64 23.59
N THR A 51 -4.07 -4.85 22.53
CA THR A 51 -2.97 -3.91 22.32
C THR A 51 -3.49 -2.49 22.38
N ASP A 52 -2.84 -1.63 23.14
CA ASP A 52 -3.04 -0.19 23.10
C ASP A 52 -2.39 0.35 21.82
N GLY A 53 -3.19 0.90 20.90
CA GLY A 53 -2.71 1.32 19.59
C GLY A 53 -1.75 2.50 19.60
N ALA A 54 -1.71 3.29 20.69
CA ALA A 54 -0.83 4.46 20.79
C ALA A 54 0.54 4.11 21.39
N THR A 55 0.58 3.14 22.30
CA THR A 55 1.81 2.79 23.04
C THR A 55 2.40 1.44 22.61
N GLY A 56 1.60 0.59 21.94
CA GLY A 56 1.94 -0.80 21.66
C GLY A 56 1.93 -1.70 22.91
N GLU A 57 1.52 -1.18 24.07
CA GLU A 57 1.42 -1.96 25.30
C GLU A 57 0.34 -3.04 25.18
N ARG A 58 0.62 -4.23 25.71
CA ARG A 58 -0.30 -5.38 25.64
C ARG A 58 -0.79 -5.79 27.01
N ARG A 59 -2.06 -6.18 27.09
CA ARG A 59 -2.68 -6.68 28.31
C ARG A 59 -3.58 -7.87 28.05
N GLU A 60 -3.65 -8.75 29.04
CA GLU A 60 -4.67 -9.79 29.09
C GLU A 60 -6.00 -9.20 29.58
N THR A 61 -7.06 -9.51 28.85
CA THR A 61 -8.40 -8.95 29.02
C THR A 61 -9.39 -10.12 29.15
N PRO A 62 -9.80 -10.49 30.38
CA PRO A 62 -10.87 -11.46 30.54
C PRO A 62 -12.19 -10.85 30.03
N ALA A 63 -12.81 -11.50 29.07
CA ALA A 63 -14.08 -11.09 28.50
C ALA A 63 -15.07 -12.24 28.50
N ARG A 64 -16.35 -11.89 28.55
CA ARG A 64 -17.43 -12.87 28.56
C ARG A 64 -18.32 -12.76 27.33
N LEU A 65 -18.69 -13.91 26.78
CA LEU A 65 -19.57 -14.02 25.64
C LEU A 65 -20.97 -13.53 26.00
N ARG A 66 -21.46 -12.49 25.31
CA ARG A 66 -22.80 -11.93 25.54
C ARG A 66 -23.81 -12.34 24.47
N VAL A 67 -23.41 -12.27 23.20
CA VAL A 67 -24.28 -12.55 22.06
C VAL A 67 -23.53 -13.45 21.08
N GLN A 68 -24.25 -14.39 20.48
CA GLN A 68 -23.72 -15.24 19.42
C GLN A 68 -24.82 -15.49 18.39
N THR A 69 -24.46 -15.34 17.13
CA THR A 69 -25.30 -15.58 15.94
C THR A 69 -24.67 -16.72 15.11
N GLU A 70 -24.94 -16.77 13.80
CA GLU A 70 -24.36 -17.80 12.92
C GLU A 70 -22.87 -17.54 12.61
N HIS A 71 -22.48 -16.28 12.46
CA HIS A 71 -21.15 -15.86 12.02
C HIS A 71 -20.45 -14.90 12.99
N VAL A 72 -21.10 -14.48 14.08
CA VAL A 72 -20.48 -13.55 15.06
C VAL A 72 -20.61 -14.06 16.47
N ALA A 73 -19.57 -13.82 17.27
CA ALA A 73 -19.68 -13.83 18.72
C ALA A 73 -19.17 -12.52 19.32
N MET A 74 -20.04 -11.84 20.07
CA MET A 74 -19.73 -10.59 20.74
C MET A 74 -19.33 -10.84 22.19
N TRP A 75 -18.11 -10.44 22.51
CA TRP A 75 -17.50 -10.52 23.82
C TRP A 75 -17.40 -9.13 24.43
N VAL A 76 -17.57 -9.05 25.75
CA VAL A 76 -17.39 -7.79 26.50
C VAL A 76 -16.46 -8.06 27.67
N GLU A 77 -15.44 -7.21 27.82
CA GLU A 77 -14.52 -7.20 28.96
C GLU A 77 -15.28 -7.26 30.29
N GLU A 78 -14.78 -8.08 31.21
CA GLU A 78 -15.42 -8.26 32.52
C GLU A 78 -15.38 -6.95 33.32
N GLY A 79 -16.53 -6.58 33.88
CA GLY A 79 -16.69 -5.34 34.64
C GLY A 79 -17.10 -4.12 33.80
N VAL A 80 -17.08 -4.22 32.46
CA VAL A 80 -17.55 -3.15 31.57
C VAL A 80 -19.07 -3.21 31.41
N TRP A 81 -19.73 -2.07 31.61
CA TRP A 81 -21.17 -1.93 31.43
C TRP A 81 -21.57 -2.00 29.96
N HIS A 82 -22.71 -2.62 29.66
CA HIS A 82 -23.29 -2.73 28.32
C HIS A 82 -24.79 -3.04 28.41
N ASP A 83 -25.57 -2.65 27.39
CA ASP A 83 -26.94 -3.14 27.18
C ASP A 83 -26.91 -4.36 26.26
N VAL A 84 -27.28 -5.53 26.79
CA VAL A 84 -27.29 -6.79 26.02
C VAL A 84 -28.25 -6.72 24.84
N ARG A 85 -29.37 -5.99 24.93
CA ARG A 85 -30.31 -5.86 23.82
C ARG A 85 -29.72 -5.08 22.65
N GLN A 86 -28.92 -4.04 22.94
CA GLN A 86 -28.20 -3.31 21.88
C GLN A 86 -27.15 -4.19 21.22
N LEU A 87 -26.48 -5.07 21.97
CA LEU A 87 -25.55 -6.05 21.39
C LEU A 87 -26.28 -7.09 20.53
N GLU A 88 -27.47 -7.54 20.94
CA GLU A 88 -28.31 -8.44 20.13
C GLU A 88 -28.73 -7.77 18.82
N GLU A 89 -29.24 -6.54 18.89
CA GLU A 89 -29.59 -5.74 17.71
C GLU A 89 -28.38 -5.48 16.80
N ALA A 90 -27.21 -5.20 17.39
CA ALA A 90 -25.97 -5.00 16.65
C ALA A 90 -25.48 -6.27 15.96
N ALA A 91 -25.62 -7.44 16.60
CA ALA A 91 -25.26 -8.72 16.00
C ALA A 91 -26.19 -9.08 14.84
N ASP A 92 -27.51 -8.88 15.02
CA ASP A 92 -28.49 -9.07 13.95
C ASP A 92 -28.23 -8.12 12.76
N PHE A 93 -27.88 -6.86 13.03
CA PHE A 93 -27.49 -5.92 11.98
C PHE A 93 -26.22 -6.37 11.26
N PHE A 94 -25.22 -6.86 12.00
CA PHE A 94 -24.01 -7.38 11.39
C PHE A 94 -24.34 -8.54 10.45
N GLU A 95 -25.12 -9.53 10.88
CA GLU A 95 -25.51 -10.68 10.05
C GLU A 95 -26.28 -10.28 8.80
N THR A 96 -27.27 -9.40 8.96
CA THR A 96 -28.23 -9.10 7.88
C THR A 96 -27.72 -8.04 6.91
N GLN A 97 -26.89 -7.11 7.36
CA GLN A 97 -26.37 -5.99 6.57
C GLN A 97 -24.86 -6.09 6.33
N VAL A 98 -24.04 -6.03 7.39
CA VAL A 98 -22.57 -5.89 7.25
C VAL A 98 -21.95 -7.12 6.59
N TYR A 99 -22.24 -8.30 7.12
CA TYR A 99 -21.71 -9.56 6.66
C TYR A 99 -22.15 -9.84 5.21
N SER A 100 -23.44 -9.71 4.94
CA SER A 100 -24.02 -9.97 3.61
C SER A 100 -23.51 -9.01 2.54
N THR A 101 -23.52 -7.69 2.81
CA THR A 101 -23.15 -6.66 1.85
C THR A 101 -21.65 -6.67 1.57
N THR A 102 -20.83 -6.81 2.61
CA THR A 102 -19.38 -6.79 2.46
C THR A 102 -18.91 -8.07 1.76
N ARG A 103 -19.46 -9.24 2.08
CA ARG A 103 -19.11 -10.46 1.33
C ARG A 103 -19.54 -10.41 -0.13
N ALA A 104 -20.72 -9.82 -0.40
CA ALA A 104 -21.16 -9.61 -1.77
C ALA A 104 -20.17 -8.75 -2.55
N ALA A 105 -19.70 -7.63 -1.99
CA ALA A 105 -18.81 -6.72 -2.72
C ALA A 105 -17.34 -7.17 -2.79
N PHE A 106 -16.83 -7.85 -1.76
CA PHE A 106 -15.37 -8.07 -1.60
C PHE A 106 -14.95 -9.54 -1.57
N GLY A 107 -15.85 -10.50 -1.32
CA GLY A 107 -15.50 -11.92 -1.23
C GLY A 107 -15.75 -12.51 0.15
N SER A 108 -14.80 -13.26 0.70
CA SER A 108 -14.97 -13.96 1.98
C SER A 108 -13.73 -13.82 2.84
N GLU A 109 -13.92 -13.67 4.13
CA GLU A 109 -12.91 -13.82 5.17
C GLU A 109 -12.43 -15.26 5.26
N TRP A 110 -11.35 -15.48 6.02
CA TRP A 110 -10.91 -16.84 6.32
C TRP A 110 -11.93 -17.54 7.20
N THR A 111 -12.71 -18.44 6.62
CA THR A 111 -13.75 -19.19 7.33
C THR A 111 -13.62 -20.68 6.99
N PRO A 112 -13.48 -21.58 7.98
CA PRO A 112 -13.67 -21.39 9.42
C PRO A 112 -12.41 -20.88 10.16
N GLY A 113 -11.46 -20.24 9.49
CA GLY A 113 -10.41 -19.50 10.19
C GLY A 113 -9.30 -20.32 10.86
N VAL A 114 -8.45 -19.62 11.59
CA VAL A 114 -7.28 -20.15 12.29
C VAL A 114 -7.65 -21.16 13.39
N ASP A 115 -8.76 -20.97 14.09
CA ASP A 115 -9.22 -21.85 15.18
C ASP A 115 -10.31 -22.86 14.74
N ASN A 116 -10.57 -22.94 13.44
CA ASN A 116 -11.61 -23.79 12.84
C ASN A 116 -13.02 -23.45 13.36
N ASP A 117 -13.28 -22.19 13.68
CA ASP A 117 -14.56 -21.61 14.07
C ASP A 117 -15.04 -20.56 13.05
N PRO A 118 -16.23 -20.71 12.44
CA PRO A 118 -16.72 -19.74 11.45
C PRO A 118 -17.13 -18.37 12.05
N HIS A 119 -17.06 -18.21 13.37
CA HIS A 119 -17.52 -16.98 14.02
C HIS A 119 -16.40 -15.95 14.17
N ILE A 120 -16.61 -14.80 13.55
CA ILE A 120 -15.85 -13.58 13.79
C ILE A 120 -16.04 -13.15 15.25
N VAL A 121 -14.94 -12.93 15.94
CA VAL A 121 -14.94 -12.51 17.34
C VAL A 121 -14.94 -10.99 17.41
N ILE A 122 -16.00 -10.40 17.95
CA ILE A 122 -16.07 -8.96 18.20
C ILE A 122 -15.85 -8.71 19.69
N LEU A 123 -14.67 -8.20 20.06
CA LEU A 123 -14.28 -7.94 21.44
C LEU A 123 -14.48 -6.46 21.79
N HIS A 124 -15.37 -6.20 22.74
CA HIS A 124 -15.55 -4.88 23.35
C HIS A 124 -14.67 -4.76 24.59
N ALA A 125 -13.66 -3.90 24.54
CA ALA A 125 -12.68 -3.72 25.61
C ALA A 125 -12.35 -2.24 25.82
N THR A 126 -11.92 -1.91 27.03
CA THR A 126 -11.44 -0.57 27.41
C THR A 126 -9.94 -0.44 27.12
N GLY A 127 -9.38 0.77 27.19
CA GLY A 127 -7.94 0.98 27.12
C GLY A 127 -7.30 0.44 25.84
N LEU A 128 -7.93 0.68 24.69
CA LEU A 128 -7.38 0.36 23.36
C LEU A 128 -6.43 1.42 22.81
N GLY A 129 -6.11 2.45 23.60
CA GLY A 129 -5.39 3.65 23.17
C GLY A 129 -6.29 4.86 23.00
N GLU A 130 -5.73 6.04 23.24
CA GLU A 130 -6.46 7.30 23.14
C GLU A 130 -6.96 7.54 21.71
N GLY A 131 -8.27 7.80 21.55
CA GLY A 131 -8.89 8.06 20.26
C GLY A 131 -9.08 6.83 19.35
N VAL A 132 -8.73 5.63 19.80
CA VAL A 132 -8.89 4.39 19.03
C VAL A 132 -10.32 3.88 19.16
N MET A 133 -11.11 3.97 18.09
CA MET A 133 -12.48 3.42 18.04
C MET A 133 -12.51 1.89 17.98
N GLY A 134 -11.52 1.29 17.30
CA GLY A 134 -11.40 -0.15 17.11
C GLY A 134 -10.45 -0.50 15.97
N TYR A 135 -10.04 -1.76 15.89
CA TYR A 135 -9.05 -2.24 14.93
C TYR A 135 -9.22 -3.74 14.66
N THR A 136 -8.47 -4.24 13.68
CA THR A 136 -8.22 -5.66 13.39
C THR A 136 -6.71 -5.87 13.46
N SER A 137 -6.28 -7.09 13.80
CA SER A 137 -4.86 -7.42 13.93
C SER A 137 -4.61 -8.75 13.24
N SER A 138 -3.86 -8.74 12.14
CA SER A 138 -3.49 -9.96 11.42
C SER A 138 -2.68 -10.94 12.27
N ALA A 139 -1.99 -10.44 13.31
CA ALA A 139 -1.28 -11.29 14.28
C ALA A 139 -2.21 -12.29 14.98
N ASP A 140 -3.51 -11.99 15.12
CA ASP A 140 -4.48 -12.90 15.73
C ASP A 140 -4.87 -14.07 14.83
N GLU A 141 -4.60 -13.99 13.53
CA GLU A 141 -4.86 -15.04 12.54
C GLU A 141 -3.65 -15.98 12.37
N PHE A 142 -2.61 -15.84 13.20
CA PHE A 142 -1.46 -16.74 13.22
C PHE A 142 -1.38 -17.59 14.48
N PRO A 143 -0.69 -18.76 14.43
CA PRO A 143 -0.42 -19.55 15.63
C PRO A 143 0.42 -18.80 16.67
N ARG A 144 0.19 -19.05 17.96
CA ARG A 144 0.99 -18.49 19.05
C ARG A 144 2.47 -18.89 19.04
N ALA A 145 2.80 -19.98 18.36
CA ALA A 145 4.19 -20.37 18.14
C ALA A 145 4.95 -19.36 17.25
N LEU A 146 4.22 -18.61 16.43
CA LEU A 146 4.77 -17.58 15.55
C LEU A 146 4.56 -16.18 16.13
N TYR A 147 3.34 -15.87 16.56
CA TYR A 147 2.99 -14.60 17.21
C TYR A 147 2.51 -14.87 18.64
N PRO A 148 3.38 -14.74 19.68
CA PRO A 148 3.07 -15.16 21.05
C PRO A 148 1.81 -14.53 21.67
N PHE A 149 1.42 -13.37 21.18
CA PHE A 149 0.27 -12.60 21.65
C PHE A 149 -0.98 -12.79 20.77
N SER A 150 -0.92 -13.67 19.78
CA SER A 150 -2.07 -14.03 18.96
C SER A 150 -3.21 -14.55 19.82
N ASN A 151 -4.41 -14.06 19.53
CA ASN A 151 -5.63 -14.64 20.06
C ASN A 151 -6.06 -15.91 19.32
N GLU A 152 -5.48 -16.25 18.17
CA GLU A 152 -5.85 -17.37 17.33
C GLU A 152 -7.35 -17.32 17.01
N ALA A 153 -7.80 -16.22 16.40
CA ALA A 153 -9.16 -16.03 15.89
C ALA A 153 -9.23 -14.86 14.89
N GLU A 154 -10.22 -14.86 14.01
CA GLU A 154 -10.58 -13.69 13.19
C GLU A 154 -11.30 -12.66 14.09
N MET A 155 -10.63 -11.54 14.38
CA MET A 155 -11.06 -10.65 15.46
C MET A 155 -11.26 -9.19 15.03
N ILE A 156 -12.34 -8.59 15.52
CA ILE A 156 -12.58 -7.15 15.52
C ILE A 156 -12.55 -6.64 16.96
N TYR A 157 -11.69 -5.68 17.24
CA TYR A 157 -11.63 -4.98 18.53
C TYR A 157 -12.48 -3.72 18.45
N VAL A 158 -13.31 -3.49 19.46
CA VAL A 158 -14.14 -2.30 19.61
C VAL A 158 -13.83 -1.65 20.95
N SER A 159 -13.53 -0.36 20.93
CA SER A 159 -13.29 0.39 22.15
C SER A 159 -14.59 0.67 22.87
N ALA A 160 -14.73 0.11 24.07
CA ALA A 160 -15.85 0.44 24.96
C ALA A 160 -15.79 1.88 25.51
N ASP A 161 -14.64 2.55 25.38
CA ASP A 161 -14.45 3.94 25.82
C ASP A 161 -14.96 4.95 24.79
N TYR A 162 -14.93 4.61 23.51
CA TYR A 162 -15.21 5.54 22.41
C TYR A 162 -16.35 5.12 21.48
N ALA A 163 -16.62 3.82 21.35
CA ALA A 163 -17.64 3.31 20.43
C ALA A 163 -18.98 3.07 21.14
N GLU A 164 -20.00 3.87 20.78
CA GLU A 164 -21.38 3.64 21.22
C GLU A 164 -22.01 2.53 20.37
N VAL A 165 -22.28 1.37 20.99
CA VAL A 165 -22.92 0.21 20.33
C VAL A 165 -24.26 0.62 19.73
N GLY A 166 -24.49 0.24 18.47
CA GLY A 166 -25.71 0.57 17.74
C GLY A 166 -25.71 1.95 17.08
N SER A 167 -24.68 2.78 17.29
CA SER A 167 -24.53 4.05 16.57
C SER A 167 -24.10 3.84 15.11
N PRO A 168 -24.34 4.80 14.20
CA PRO A 168 -23.82 4.75 12.84
C PRO A 168 -22.30 4.61 12.77
N ALA A 169 -21.56 5.26 13.70
CA ALA A 169 -20.11 5.17 13.75
C ALA A 169 -19.63 3.76 14.15
N TYR A 170 -20.35 3.08 15.05
CA TYR A 170 -20.08 1.69 15.41
C TYR A 170 -20.29 0.74 14.22
N TYR A 171 -21.38 0.88 13.47
CA TYR A 171 -21.61 0.04 12.30
C TYR A 171 -20.63 0.33 11.15
N ALA A 172 -20.26 1.58 10.94
CA ALA A 172 -19.19 1.96 10.02
C ALA A 172 -17.85 1.31 10.43
N LEU A 173 -17.52 1.29 11.72
CA LEU A 173 -16.35 0.59 12.23
C LEU A 173 -16.43 -0.91 11.90
N LEU A 174 -17.54 -1.59 12.21
CA LEU A 174 -17.67 -3.02 11.93
C LEU A 174 -17.55 -3.34 10.43
N ALA A 175 -18.14 -2.54 9.55
CA ALA A 175 -18.02 -2.72 8.10
C ALA A 175 -16.56 -2.57 7.63
N ARG A 176 -15.86 -1.53 8.10
CA ARG A 176 -14.46 -1.28 7.78
C ARG A 176 -13.57 -2.44 8.23
N GLN A 177 -13.74 -2.88 9.49
CA GLN A 177 -12.91 -3.93 10.06
C GLN A 177 -13.21 -5.30 9.45
N PHE A 178 -14.48 -5.59 9.13
CA PHE A 178 -14.81 -6.84 8.45
C PHE A 178 -14.23 -6.90 7.02
N GLN A 179 -14.21 -5.78 6.29
CA GLN A 179 -13.53 -5.73 5.00
C GLN A 179 -12.03 -6.03 5.12
N ARG A 180 -11.36 -5.58 6.20
CA ARG A 180 -9.94 -5.90 6.43
C ARG A 180 -9.68 -7.39 6.63
N LEU A 181 -10.57 -8.10 7.34
CA LEU A 181 -10.49 -9.56 7.49
C LEU A 181 -10.65 -10.28 6.14
N ILE A 182 -11.56 -9.79 5.28
CA ILE A 182 -11.70 -10.30 3.90
C ILE A 182 -10.41 -10.03 3.10
N GLN A 183 -9.92 -8.80 3.12
CA GLN A 183 -8.72 -8.41 2.39
C GLN A 183 -7.52 -9.27 2.81
N TRP A 184 -7.31 -9.44 4.11
CA TRP A 184 -6.20 -10.24 4.62
C TRP A 184 -6.24 -11.69 4.12
N HIS A 185 -7.44 -12.28 4.04
CA HIS A 185 -7.60 -13.64 3.52
C HIS A 185 -7.26 -13.79 2.03
N HIS A 186 -7.65 -12.84 1.19
CA HIS A 186 -7.41 -12.92 -0.26
C HIS A 186 -6.01 -12.44 -0.64
N ASP A 187 -5.62 -11.26 -0.13
CA ASP A 187 -4.31 -10.69 -0.37
C ASP A 187 -3.82 -9.82 0.80
N ARG A 188 -3.07 -10.47 1.70
CA ARG A 188 -2.53 -9.87 2.92
C ARG A 188 -1.47 -8.79 2.71
N ASN A 189 -0.73 -8.84 1.60
CA ASN A 189 0.36 -7.90 1.34
C ASN A 189 0.03 -6.87 0.26
N GLU A 190 -1.26 -6.74 -0.11
CA GLU A 190 -1.77 -5.70 -1.00
C GLU A 190 -1.29 -4.31 -0.55
N ASP A 191 -1.01 -3.40 -1.48
CA ASP A 191 -0.55 -2.04 -1.21
C ASP A 191 -1.54 -1.29 -0.31
N ARG A 192 -0.98 -0.56 0.67
CA ARG A 192 -1.76 0.17 1.69
C ARG A 192 -2.91 0.99 1.09
N TRP A 193 -2.66 1.75 0.02
CA TRP A 193 -3.66 2.62 -0.62
C TRP A 193 -4.88 1.84 -1.15
N VAL A 194 -4.68 0.62 -1.65
CA VAL A 194 -5.79 -0.24 -2.06
C VAL A 194 -6.54 -0.75 -0.83
N ARG A 195 -5.82 -1.26 0.19
CA ARG A 195 -6.43 -1.79 1.43
C ARG A 195 -7.34 -0.76 2.09
N GLU A 196 -6.84 0.46 2.27
CA GLU A 196 -7.61 1.53 2.91
C GLU A 196 -8.77 2.03 2.04
N GLY A 197 -8.57 2.16 0.72
CA GLY A 197 -9.63 2.55 -0.21
C GLY A 197 -10.80 1.58 -0.20
N LEU A 198 -10.53 0.27 -0.21
CA LEU A 198 -11.54 -0.77 -0.12
C LEU A 198 -12.23 -0.82 1.25
N ALA A 199 -11.49 -0.54 2.34
CA ALA A 199 -12.05 -0.45 3.67
C ALA A 199 -13.07 0.70 3.80
N GLU A 200 -12.76 1.88 3.23
CA GLU A 200 -13.69 3.01 3.20
C GLU A 200 -14.85 2.79 2.21
N LEU A 201 -14.60 2.09 1.10
CA LEU A 201 -15.67 1.65 0.21
C LEU A 201 -16.67 0.74 0.95
N ALA A 202 -16.21 -0.19 1.79
CA ALA A 202 -17.10 -1.05 2.56
C ALA A 202 -18.02 -0.26 3.51
N VAL A 203 -17.51 0.80 4.13
CA VAL A 203 -18.32 1.73 4.94
C VAL A 203 -19.44 2.33 4.10
N ARG A 204 -19.09 2.84 2.91
CA ARG A 204 -20.03 3.47 1.98
C ARG A 204 -21.10 2.50 1.47
N LEU A 205 -20.70 1.29 1.06
CA LEU A 205 -21.62 0.27 0.55
C LEU A 205 -22.61 -0.23 1.61
N ASN A 206 -22.20 -0.19 2.89
CA ASN A 206 -23.08 -0.49 4.02
C ASN A 206 -23.98 0.69 4.42
N GLY A 207 -24.00 1.78 3.65
CA GLY A 207 -24.91 2.91 3.84
C GLY A 207 -24.42 3.97 4.83
N PHE A 208 -23.15 3.92 5.22
CA PHE A 208 -22.55 4.86 6.16
C PHE A 208 -21.66 5.89 5.45
N ASP A 209 -21.40 7.02 6.12
CA ASP A 209 -20.50 8.07 5.63
C ASP A 209 -19.07 7.77 6.10
N PRO A 210 -18.08 7.61 5.20
CA PRO A 210 -16.67 7.43 5.58
C PRO A 210 -16.01 8.70 6.13
N GLY A 211 -16.74 9.81 6.24
CA GLY A 211 -16.29 11.05 6.88
C GLY A 211 -15.89 12.15 5.90
N ARG A 212 -16.54 12.22 4.73
CA ARG A 212 -16.26 13.20 3.65
C ARG A 212 -14.78 13.25 3.22
N LEU A 213 -14.10 12.10 3.23
CA LEU A 213 -12.69 11.99 2.90
C LEU A 213 -12.37 12.52 1.50
N GLU A 214 -13.32 12.41 0.57
CA GLU A 214 -13.21 12.94 -0.79
C GLU A 214 -12.87 14.43 -0.82
N ARG A 215 -13.45 15.24 0.09
CA ARG A 215 -13.18 16.68 0.13
C ARG A 215 -11.73 16.95 0.48
N THR A 216 -11.17 16.23 1.45
CA THR A 216 -9.79 16.44 1.91
C THR A 216 -8.80 16.22 0.77
N TYR A 217 -9.02 15.20 -0.05
CA TYR A 217 -8.22 14.98 -1.25
C TYR A 217 -8.42 16.08 -2.30
N LEU A 218 -9.67 16.49 -2.56
CA LEU A 218 -9.96 17.52 -3.57
C LEU A 218 -9.41 18.92 -3.17
N GLU A 219 -9.19 19.16 -1.88
CA GLU A 219 -8.46 20.34 -1.37
C GLU A 219 -6.94 20.25 -1.64
N HIS A 220 -6.40 19.04 -1.76
CA HIS A 220 -4.97 18.74 -1.98
C HIS A 220 -4.75 17.69 -3.08
N PRO A 221 -5.12 17.95 -4.34
CA PRO A 221 -5.12 16.93 -5.40
C PRO A 221 -3.71 16.45 -5.81
N ASP A 222 -2.67 17.16 -5.44
CA ASP A 222 -1.28 16.71 -5.60
C ASP A 222 -0.87 15.65 -4.55
N THR A 223 -1.80 15.21 -3.70
CA THR A 223 -1.57 14.04 -2.83
C THR A 223 -1.38 12.79 -3.67
N SER A 224 -0.28 12.06 -3.48
CA SER A 224 -0.04 10.80 -4.19
C SER A 224 -1.10 9.75 -3.86
N LEU A 225 -1.67 9.11 -4.88
CA LEU A 225 -2.53 7.95 -4.71
C LEU A 225 -1.76 6.73 -4.15
N THR A 226 -0.53 6.51 -4.60
CA THR A 226 0.19 5.25 -4.37
C THR A 226 1.29 5.35 -3.31
N ALA A 227 1.87 6.53 -3.11
CA ALA A 227 2.98 6.75 -2.19
C ALA A 227 2.45 7.46 -0.94
N TRP A 228 2.23 6.70 0.13
CA TRP A 228 1.52 7.17 1.32
C TRP A 228 2.49 7.71 2.37
N GLU A 229 2.33 8.99 2.75
CA GLU A 229 3.07 9.62 3.85
C GLU A 229 2.14 9.85 5.06
N GLU A 230 2.66 9.68 6.28
CA GLU A 230 1.85 9.78 7.50
C GLU A 230 1.35 11.20 7.81
N GLU A 231 2.08 12.24 7.38
CA GLU A 231 1.78 13.64 7.70
C GLU A 231 0.41 14.10 7.13
N ASP A 232 -0.02 13.50 6.01
CA ASP A 232 -1.28 13.84 5.31
C ASP A 232 -2.24 12.64 5.14
N ALA A 233 -2.26 11.74 6.12
CA ALA A 233 -3.00 10.47 6.05
C ALA A 233 -4.49 10.61 5.65
N ALA A 234 -5.14 11.73 5.97
CA ALA A 234 -6.54 11.98 5.60
C ALA A 234 -6.73 12.24 4.09
N ALA A 235 -5.83 13.02 3.47
CA ALA A 235 -5.90 13.32 2.03
C ALA A 235 -5.65 12.05 1.20
N HIS A 236 -4.65 11.26 1.60
CA HIS A 236 -4.38 9.97 0.95
C HIS A 236 -5.54 8.98 1.12
N ARG A 237 -6.17 8.90 2.30
CA ARG A 237 -7.38 8.08 2.49
C ARG A 237 -8.51 8.56 1.57
N GLY A 238 -8.65 9.88 1.39
CA GLY A 238 -9.58 10.47 0.43
C GLY A 238 -9.32 10.06 -1.02
N ALA A 239 -8.06 10.10 -1.45
CA ALA A 239 -7.64 9.67 -2.78
C ALA A 239 -7.98 8.18 -3.00
N ALA A 240 -7.55 7.33 -2.06
CA ALA A 240 -7.79 5.89 -2.06
C ALA A 240 -9.28 5.54 -2.10
N TYR A 241 -10.10 6.18 -1.26
CA TYR A 241 -11.55 6.00 -1.25
C TYR A 241 -12.18 6.40 -2.58
N LEU A 242 -11.85 7.60 -3.11
CA LEU A 242 -12.38 8.07 -4.39
C LEU A 242 -12.01 7.14 -5.55
N PHE A 243 -10.80 6.59 -5.54
CA PHE A 243 -10.37 5.65 -6.56
C PHE A 243 -11.11 4.31 -6.45
N ALA A 244 -11.29 3.79 -5.23
CA ALA A 244 -12.00 2.54 -4.97
C ALA A 244 -13.49 2.64 -5.33
N ILE A 245 -14.17 3.74 -4.96
CA ILE A 245 -15.57 3.94 -5.36
C ILE A 245 -15.72 4.15 -6.85
N TYR A 246 -14.76 4.81 -7.51
CA TYR A 246 -14.76 4.95 -8.97
C TYR A 246 -14.65 3.58 -9.67
N LEU A 247 -13.78 2.68 -9.19
CA LEU A 247 -13.71 1.29 -9.67
C LEU A 247 -15.05 0.56 -9.48
N HIS A 248 -15.61 0.66 -8.27
CA HIS A 248 -16.85 -0.01 -7.94
C HIS A 248 -18.02 0.48 -8.79
N GLU A 249 -18.16 1.77 -9.03
CA GLU A 249 -19.25 2.29 -9.87
C GLU A 249 -19.07 1.94 -11.35
N ARG A 250 -17.82 1.76 -11.80
CA ARG A 250 -17.51 1.37 -13.19
C ARG A 250 -17.73 -0.11 -13.47
N PHE A 251 -17.47 -0.99 -12.49
CA PHE A 251 -17.43 -2.44 -12.71
C PHE A 251 -18.27 -3.26 -11.71
N GLY A 252 -18.93 -2.61 -10.76
CA GLY A 252 -19.76 -3.21 -9.72
C GLY A 252 -19.01 -4.12 -8.75
N ASP A 253 -19.77 -4.93 -8.02
CA ASP A 253 -19.23 -5.96 -7.12
C ASP A 253 -18.31 -6.94 -7.87
N ALA A 254 -18.58 -7.21 -9.15
CA ALA A 254 -17.76 -8.13 -9.94
C ALA A 254 -16.33 -7.62 -10.09
N GLY A 255 -16.15 -6.35 -10.47
CA GLY A 255 -14.82 -5.76 -10.55
C GLY A 255 -14.16 -5.58 -9.19
N THR A 256 -14.94 -5.26 -8.15
CA THR A 256 -14.43 -5.12 -6.79
C THR A 256 -13.88 -6.45 -6.26
N ARG A 257 -14.65 -7.55 -6.38
CA ARG A 257 -14.19 -8.90 -6.02
C ARG A 257 -13.00 -9.36 -6.87
N ALA A 258 -13.00 -9.04 -8.16
CA ALA A 258 -11.90 -9.40 -9.04
C ALA A 258 -10.59 -8.73 -8.63
N LEU A 259 -10.64 -7.48 -8.14
CA LEU A 259 -9.47 -6.80 -7.57
C LEU A 259 -9.04 -7.45 -6.25
N VAL A 260 -9.95 -7.65 -5.30
CA VAL A 260 -9.63 -8.27 -3.99
C VAL A 260 -8.97 -9.63 -4.15
N ALA A 261 -9.37 -10.40 -5.17
CA ALA A 261 -8.82 -11.72 -5.44
C ALA A 261 -7.48 -11.72 -6.21
N GLN A 262 -6.96 -10.56 -6.63
CA GLN A 262 -5.66 -10.51 -7.32
C GLN A 262 -4.52 -10.79 -6.35
N PRO A 263 -3.56 -11.66 -6.70
CA PRO A 263 -2.38 -11.89 -5.88
C PRO A 263 -1.24 -10.87 -6.15
N LEU A 264 -1.45 -9.96 -7.10
CA LEU A 264 -0.54 -8.87 -7.45
C LEU A 264 -1.02 -7.59 -6.77
N ASN A 265 -0.08 -6.75 -6.35
CA ASN A 265 -0.39 -5.58 -5.55
C ASN A 265 -0.49 -4.30 -6.39
N GLY A 266 -1.24 -3.33 -5.88
CA GLY A 266 -1.29 -1.95 -6.36
C GLY A 266 -1.61 -1.86 -7.85
N ALA A 267 -0.84 -1.06 -8.58
CA ALA A 267 -1.02 -0.85 -10.01
C ALA A 267 -1.03 -2.16 -10.82
N ALA A 268 -0.19 -3.14 -10.45
CA ALA A 268 -0.13 -4.43 -11.13
C ALA A 268 -1.39 -5.28 -10.89
N GLY A 269 -1.96 -5.22 -9.68
CA GLY A 269 -3.26 -5.80 -9.36
C GLY A 269 -4.36 -5.19 -10.23
N PHE A 270 -4.42 -3.87 -10.33
CA PHE A 270 -5.36 -3.19 -11.22
C PHE A 270 -5.20 -3.58 -12.69
N ASP A 271 -3.98 -3.61 -13.23
CA ASP A 271 -3.74 -4.05 -14.63
C ASP A 271 -4.25 -5.47 -14.88
N ALA A 272 -4.01 -6.39 -13.93
CA ALA A 272 -4.50 -7.76 -14.02
C ALA A 272 -6.03 -7.82 -13.96
N THR A 273 -6.66 -7.08 -13.03
CA THR A 273 -8.12 -6.97 -12.94
C THR A 273 -8.73 -6.40 -14.21
N MET A 274 -8.19 -5.33 -14.78
CA MET A 274 -8.71 -4.72 -16.02
C MET A 274 -8.59 -5.68 -17.21
N THR A 275 -7.55 -6.52 -17.21
CA THR A 275 -7.38 -7.59 -18.20
C THR A 275 -8.42 -8.68 -18.00
N GLU A 276 -8.65 -9.13 -16.78
CA GLU A 276 -9.67 -10.15 -16.43
C GLU A 276 -11.09 -9.70 -16.78
N LEU A 277 -11.39 -8.41 -16.59
CA LEU A 277 -12.69 -7.80 -16.90
C LEU A 277 -12.88 -7.47 -18.39
N ASP A 278 -11.89 -7.77 -19.25
CA ASP A 278 -11.87 -7.38 -20.67
C ASP A 278 -12.10 -5.87 -20.88
N ALA A 279 -11.67 -5.04 -19.92
CA ALA A 279 -11.93 -3.59 -19.93
C ALA A 279 -11.10 -2.84 -20.99
N ASN A 280 -10.02 -3.46 -21.49
CA ASN A 280 -9.05 -2.86 -22.41
C ASN A 280 -8.54 -1.48 -21.89
N LEU A 281 -8.24 -1.43 -20.59
CA LEU A 281 -7.63 -0.30 -19.88
C LEU A 281 -6.40 -0.81 -19.14
N THR A 282 -5.37 0.02 -19.05
CA THR A 282 -4.32 -0.12 -18.04
C THR A 282 -4.70 0.63 -16.77
N PHE A 283 -3.99 0.40 -15.67
CA PHE A 283 -4.07 1.20 -14.44
C PHE A 283 -3.90 2.69 -14.74
N GLU A 284 -2.94 3.05 -15.58
CA GLU A 284 -2.71 4.46 -15.95
C GLU A 284 -3.82 5.06 -16.79
N ASP A 285 -4.45 4.28 -17.67
CA ASP A 285 -5.62 4.74 -18.41
C ASP A 285 -6.79 4.98 -17.45
N PHE A 286 -7.01 4.06 -16.52
CA PHE A 286 -8.06 4.20 -15.50
C PHE A 286 -7.79 5.38 -14.55
N PHE A 287 -6.53 5.58 -14.15
CA PHE A 287 -6.08 6.74 -13.38
C PHE A 287 -6.31 8.06 -14.13
N ALA A 288 -6.01 8.12 -15.43
CA ALA A 288 -6.30 9.28 -16.25
C ALA A 288 -7.81 9.58 -16.33
N GLU A 289 -8.64 8.56 -16.52
CA GLU A 289 -10.10 8.72 -16.52
C GLU A 289 -10.61 9.22 -15.16
N TRP A 290 -10.05 8.72 -14.06
CA TRP A 290 -10.38 9.14 -12.70
C TRP A 290 -10.03 10.61 -12.42
N LEU A 291 -8.86 11.09 -12.84
CA LEU A 291 -8.47 12.50 -12.70
C LEU A 291 -9.44 13.43 -13.44
N ALA A 292 -9.88 13.03 -14.64
CA ALA A 292 -10.90 13.76 -15.39
C ALA A 292 -12.28 13.70 -14.71
N ALA A 293 -12.67 12.53 -14.19
CA ALA A 293 -13.94 12.35 -13.46
C ALA A 293 -14.01 13.26 -12.22
N ASN A 294 -12.94 13.33 -11.43
CA ASN A 294 -12.86 14.20 -10.25
C ASN A 294 -13.14 15.67 -10.59
N TYR A 295 -12.65 16.15 -11.73
CA TYR A 295 -12.87 17.53 -12.16
C TYR A 295 -14.26 17.76 -12.77
N LEU A 296 -14.74 16.79 -13.54
CA LEU A 296 -15.95 16.92 -14.36
C LEU A 296 -17.24 16.51 -13.66
N ASP A 297 -17.19 15.91 -12.47
CA ASP A 297 -18.38 15.40 -11.80
C ASP A 297 -19.45 16.47 -11.56
N SER A 298 -19.03 17.68 -11.15
CA SER A 298 -19.92 18.83 -10.95
C SER A 298 -20.51 19.40 -12.25
N GLU A 299 -20.02 18.99 -13.43
CA GLU A 299 -20.48 19.50 -14.71
C GLU A 299 -21.77 18.82 -15.15
N SER A 300 -22.90 19.50 -14.98
CA SER A 300 -24.26 19.00 -15.27
C SER A 300 -24.51 18.51 -16.71
N ARG A 301 -23.72 18.92 -17.72
CA ARG A 301 -24.04 18.69 -19.14
C ARG A 301 -23.31 17.51 -19.77
N GLY A 302 -24.06 16.46 -20.12
CA GLY A 302 -23.78 15.52 -21.20
C GLY A 302 -22.38 14.88 -21.27
N SER A 303 -21.61 14.89 -20.17
CA SER A 303 -20.28 14.30 -20.18
C SER A 303 -20.41 12.77 -20.19
N ASP A 304 -19.43 12.15 -20.83
CA ASP A 304 -19.29 10.70 -20.90
C ASP A 304 -19.50 10.09 -19.49
N PRO A 305 -20.31 9.01 -19.33
CA PRO A 305 -20.53 8.37 -18.03
C PRO A 305 -19.24 7.98 -17.30
N ARG A 306 -18.12 7.84 -18.03
CA ARG A 306 -16.80 7.60 -17.45
C ARG A 306 -16.29 8.75 -16.60
N TYR A 307 -16.75 9.98 -16.80
CA TYR A 307 -16.24 11.16 -16.10
C TYR A 307 -17.20 11.70 -15.03
N ARG A 308 -17.97 10.80 -14.40
CA ARG A 308 -18.92 11.12 -13.34
C ARG A 308 -19.00 10.00 -12.33
N TYR A 309 -19.45 10.37 -11.14
CA TYR A 309 -19.89 9.47 -10.09
C TYR A 309 -21.42 9.37 -10.10
N THR A 310 -21.92 8.19 -9.77
CA THR A 310 -23.35 7.85 -9.69
C THR A 310 -23.89 8.03 -8.28
N THR A 311 -23.04 7.87 -7.27
CA THR A 311 -23.43 7.99 -5.86
C THR A 311 -22.83 9.20 -5.14
N LEU A 312 -21.93 9.94 -5.79
CA LEU A 312 -21.30 11.15 -5.26
C LEU A 312 -21.69 12.40 -6.08
N ASN A 313 -21.40 13.55 -5.52
CA ASN A 313 -21.49 14.85 -6.18
C ASN A 313 -20.36 15.73 -5.66
N LEU A 314 -19.24 15.74 -6.39
CA LEU A 314 -17.97 16.31 -5.96
C LEU A 314 -17.90 17.82 -6.20
N GLU A 315 -17.15 18.49 -5.33
CA GLU A 315 -16.62 19.83 -5.63
C GLU A 315 -15.43 19.68 -6.59
N ARG A 316 -15.10 20.75 -7.35
CA ARG A 316 -13.93 20.69 -8.23
C ARG A 316 -12.64 20.59 -7.38
N PRO A 317 -11.63 19.83 -7.83
CA PRO A 317 -10.30 19.85 -7.25
C PRO A 317 -9.74 21.28 -7.20
N THR A 318 -9.00 21.57 -6.13
CA THR A 318 -8.32 22.85 -5.96
C THR A 318 -7.24 22.99 -7.03
N PRO A 319 -7.24 24.07 -7.83
CA PRO A 319 -6.26 24.23 -8.89
C PRO A 319 -4.88 24.52 -8.32
N ALA A 320 -3.85 23.90 -8.90
CA ALA A 320 -2.45 24.18 -8.58
C ALA A 320 -2.07 25.60 -9.04
N ALA A 321 -2.62 26.04 -10.17
CA ALA A 321 -2.47 27.39 -10.69
C ALA A 321 -3.65 27.82 -11.56
N ILE A 322 -3.89 29.12 -11.63
CA ILE A 322 -4.82 29.76 -12.56
C ILE A 322 -4.05 30.83 -13.32
N TYR A 323 -3.98 30.70 -14.64
CA TYR A 323 -3.32 31.66 -15.52
C TYR A 323 -4.35 32.34 -16.44
N GLU A 324 -4.28 33.67 -16.47
CA GLU A 324 -5.14 34.53 -17.29
C GLU A 324 -4.32 35.53 -18.12
N ASN A 325 -2.99 35.57 -17.91
CA ASN A 325 -2.07 36.48 -18.61
C ASN A 325 -0.85 35.68 -19.06
N TYR A 326 -0.45 35.86 -20.33
CA TYR A 326 0.65 35.12 -20.97
C TYR A 326 1.65 36.12 -21.59
N PRO A 327 2.94 35.76 -21.73
CA PRO A 327 3.53 34.44 -21.46
C PRO A 327 3.77 34.16 -19.97
N ILE A 328 3.78 32.88 -19.60
CA ILE A 328 4.24 32.42 -18.29
C ILE A 328 5.35 31.37 -18.44
N THR A 329 6.19 31.29 -17.43
CA THR A 329 7.22 30.27 -17.27
C THR A 329 7.25 29.83 -15.83
N VAL A 330 7.12 28.54 -15.57
CA VAL A 330 7.10 27.96 -14.22
C VAL A 330 7.95 26.69 -14.17
N GLU A 331 8.76 26.59 -13.12
CA GLU A 331 9.46 25.38 -12.72
C GLU A 331 8.87 24.93 -11.38
N THR A 332 8.34 23.71 -11.34
CA THR A 332 7.65 23.17 -10.17
C THR A 332 7.70 21.65 -10.19
N SER A 333 6.92 20.99 -9.34
CA SER A 333 6.84 19.54 -9.22
C SER A 333 5.42 19.08 -8.97
N VAL A 334 5.15 17.81 -9.29
CA VAL A 334 3.91 17.09 -8.96
C VAL A 334 4.27 15.74 -8.36
N HIS A 335 3.59 15.27 -7.32
CA HIS A 335 3.84 13.96 -6.75
C HIS A 335 3.49 12.85 -7.75
N GLN A 336 4.13 11.69 -7.59
CA GLN A 336 3.81 10.52 -8.40
C GLN A 336 2.37 10.10 -8.11
N PHE A 337 1.55 9.94 -9.14
CA PHE A 337 0.13 9.65 -9.02
C PHE A 337 -0.65 10.65 -8.14
N GLY A 338 -0.13 11.87 -7.99
CA GLY A 338 -0.88 13.08 -7.61
C GLY A 338 -1.22 13.90 -8.86
N ALA A 339 -1.97 15.00 -8.73
CA ALA A 339 -2.38 15.81 -9.87
C ALA A 339 -2.31 17.32 -9.66
N ASP A 340 -1.62 17.98 -10.58
CA ASP A 340 -1.68 19.42 -10.76
C ASP A 340 -2.80 19.76 -11.75
N TYR A 341 -3.85 20.44 -11.27
CA TYR A 341 -4.90 21.02 -12.10
C TYR A 341 -4.56 22.48 -12.43
N ILE A 342 -4.12 22.76 -13.66
CA ILE A 342 -3.73 24.11 -14.11
C ILE A 342 -4.83 24.69 -14.99
N LEU A 343 -5.50 25.74 -14.54
CA LEU A 343 -6.57 26.41 -15.26
C LEU A 343 -5.99 27.48 -16.18
N LEU A 344 -6.33 27.39 -17.46
CA LEU A 344 -5.92 28.30 -18.52
C LEU A 344 -7.15 29.03 -19.05
N ARG A 345 -7.11 30.37 -19.01
CA ARG A 345 -8.15 31.26 -19.53
C ARG A 345 -7.53 32.35 -20.38
N GLY A 346 -8.28 32.86 -21.35
CA GLY A 346 -7.82 33.91 -22.26
C GLY A 346 -8.62 33.92 -23.56
N ASP A 347 -8.37 34.93 -24.38
CA ASP A 347 -9.08 35.16 -25.66
C ASP A 347 -8.32 34.62 -26.89
N ASP A 348 -7.10 34.09 -26.69
CA ASP A 348 -6.22 33.57 -27.73
C ASP A 348 -5.95 32.07 -27.51
N ASP A 349 -5.74 31.31 -28.59
CA ASP A 349 -5.17 29.96 -28.51
C ASP A 349 -3.79 30.04 -27.83
N LEU A 350 -3.38 29.01 -27.09
CA LEU A 350 -2.09 28.98 -26.39
C LEU A 350 -1.17 27.90 -26.94
N ARG A 351 0.13 28.13 -26.85
CA ARG A 351 1.16 27.11 -27.02
C ARG A 351 1.78 26.80 -25.66
N VAL A 352 1.83 25.52 -25.32
CA VAL A 352 2.45 25.01 -24.09
C VAL A 352 3.68 24.21 -24.48
N HIS A 353 4.85 24.62 -23.98
CA HIS A 353 6.07 23.85 -24.04
C HIS A 353 6.36 23.24 -22.67
N PHE A 354 6.49 21.92 -22.61
CA PHE A 354 6.71 21.14 -21.40
C PHE A 354 8.07 20.45 -21.45
N ILE A 355 8.79 20.47 -20.32
CA ILE A 355 10.03 19.72 -20.10
C ILE A 355 9.95 19.04 -18.74
N GLY A 356 9.96 17.72 -18.71
CA GLY A 356 10.00 16.91 -17.49
C GLY A 356 11.37 16.31 -17.20
N ALA A 357 11.61 15.93 -15.94
CA ALA A 357 12.77 15.13 -15.56
C ALA A 357 12.73 13.73 -16.22
N MET A 358 13.89 13.20 -16.61
CA MET A 358 14.01 11.86 -17.22
C MET A 358 13.99 10.71 -16.19
N LYS A 359 14.43 11.00 -14.97
CA LYS A 359 14.59 10.03 -13.89
C LYS A 359 14.39 10.72 -12.54
N THR A 360 13.99 9.93 -11.55
CA THR A 360 13.73 10.38 -10.20
C THR A 360 14.42 9.44 -9.21
N PRO A 361 15.01 9.94 -8.11
CA PRO A 361 15.62 9.08 -7.11
C PRO A 361 14.62 8.08 -6.52
N LEU A 362 15.10 6.91 -6.08
CA LEU A 362 14.30 5.95 -5.32
C LEU A 362 14.34 6.25 -3.81
N LEU A 363 15.53 6.56 -3.32
CA LEU A 363 15.84 6.81 -1.92
C LEU A 363 16.67 8.09 -1.79
N ASP A 364 16.60 8.75 -0.63
CA ASP A 364 17.53 9.81 -0.21
C ASP A 364 18.89 9.24 0.23
N LEU A 365 19.52 8.44 -0.64
CA LEU A 365 20.73 7.69 -0.36
C LEU A 365 21.65 7.64 -1.58
N LEU A 366 22.93 7.94 -1.41
CA LEU A 366 23.95 7.59 -2.40
C LEU A 366 24.49 6.19 -2.11
N PRO A 367 24.80 5.38 -3.16
CA PRO A 367 25.53 4.13 -3.00
C PRO A 367 26.78 4.31 -2.14
N HIS A 368 27.12 3.31 -1.30
CA HIS A 368 28.31 3.41 -0.45
C HIS A 368 29.57 3.42 -1.31
N SER A 369 29.59 2.55 -2.32
CA SER A 369 30.61 2.53 -3.36
C SER A 369 29.97 2.40 -4.75
N GLY A 370 30.74 2.65 -5.80
CA GLY A 370 30.28 2.44 -7.17
C GLY A 370 29.02 3.24 -7.54
N ARG A 371 28.09 2.56 -8.22
CA ARG A 371 26.82 3.09 -8.73
C ARG A 371 25.62 2.28 -8.24
N TYR A 372 25.78 0.99 -7.93
CA TYR A 372 24.67 0.09 -7.64
C TYR A 372 24.71 -0.43 -6.21
N PHE A 373 23.53 -0.70 -5.65
CA PHE A 373 23.36 -1.42 -4.38
C PHE A 373 22.19 -2.39 -4.49
N TRP A 374 22.06 -3.25 -3.49
CA TRP A 374 20.86 -4.06 -3.27
C TRP A 374 19.91 -3.34 -2.33
N TRP A 375 18.66 -3.19 -2.71
CA TRP A 375 17.58 -2.64 -1.88
C TRP A 375 16.51 -3.68 -1.66
N SER A 376 15.98 -3.77 -0.45
CA SER A 376 14.99 -4.77 -0.04
C SER A 376 13.63 -4.62 -0.70
N ASN A 377 13.40 -3.52 -1.43
CA ASN A 377 12.10 -3.02 -1.82
C ASN A 377 11.27 -2.56 -0.58
N ARG A 378 10.11 -1.93 -0.83
CA ARG A 378 9.11 -1.56 0.18
C ARG A 378 7.89 -2.45 0.00
N ALA A 379 7.45 -3.10 1.06
CA ALA A 379 6.29 -3.97 1.05
C ALA A 379 5.83 -4.25 2.48
N ASP A 380 4.53 -4.19 2.71
CA ASP A 380 3.92 -4.65 3.96
C ASP A 380 3.76 -6.17 3.95
N GLU A 381 3.67 -6.78 5.12
CA GLU A 381 3.40 -8.19 5.38
C GLU A 381 4.17 -9.15 4.45
N SER A 382 5.47 -8.89 4.32
CA SER A 382 6.34 -9.50 3.31
C SER A 382 7.68 -9.95 3.90
N LEU A 383 8.32 -10.90 3.22
CA LEU A 383 9.66 -11.41 3.53
C LEU A 383 10.58 -11.31 2.32
N THR A 384 11.20 -10.16 2.08
CA THR A 384 12.15 -10.07 0.96
C THR A 384 13.48 -10.70 1.36
N THR A 385 14.11 -11.43 0.44
CA THR A 385 15.37 -12.13 0.71
C THR A 385 16.39 -11.99 -0.40
N LEU A 386 17.66 -12.05 -0.01
CA LEU A 386 18.82 -12.06 -0.89
C LEU A 386 19.78 -13.18 -0.44
N THR A 387 19.83 -14.27 -1.20
CA THR A 387 20.49 -15.52 -0.79
C THR A 387 21.66 -15.91 -1.70
N ARG A 388 22.76 -16.41 -1.13
CA ARG A 388 23.92 -16.93 -1.87
C ARG A 388 24.61 -18.08 -1.16
N ALA A 389 25.15 -19.02 -1.94
CA ALA A 389 25.97 -20.13 -1.45
C ALA A 389 27.46 -19.75 -1.39
N PHE A 390 28.15 -20.24 -0.36
CA PHE A 390 29.60 -20.08 -0.16
C PHE A 390 30.23 -21.39 0.29
N ASP A 391 31.33 -21.80 -0.35
CA ASP A 391 32.14 -22.94 0.09
C ASP A 391 33.16 -22.49 1.15
N LEU A 392 32.98 -22.97 2.38
CA LEU A 392 33.84 -22.69 3.53
C LEU A 392 34.63 -23.95 3.97
N SER A 393 34.78 -24.95 3.10
CA SER A 393 35.44 -26.22 3.43
C SER A 393 36.97 -26.12 3.60
N GLY A 394 37.60 -25.12 2.99
CA GLY A 394 39.06 -24.97 2.93
C GLY A 394 39.68 -24.00 3.94
N ILE A 395 38.90 -23.49 4.90
CA ILE A 395 39.32 -22.40 5.80
C ILE A 395 39.05 -22.73 7.27
N GLU A 396 39.83 -22.12 8.16
CA GLU A 396 39.69 -22.29 9.63
C GLU A 396 38.94 -21.13 10.30
N ARG A 397 38.74 -20.03 9.56
CA ARG A 397 38.05 -18.81 10.01
C ARG A 397 37.33 -18.20 8.82
N ALA A 398 36.14 -17.68 9.04
CA ALA A 398 35.34 -17.03 8.02
C ALA A 398 34.63 -15.81 8.61
N THR A 399 34.71 -14.66 7.94
CA THR A 399 34.05 -13.43 8.37
C THR A 399 33.23 -12.86 7.21
N LEU A 400 31.93 -12.70 7.40
CA LEU A 400 31.09 -11.92 6.49
C LEU A 400 31.22 -10.44 6.82
N THR A 401 31.55 -9.63 5.81
CA THR A 401 31.55 -8.16 5.93
C THR A 401 30.70 -7.54 4.85
N TYR A 402 29.95 -6.50 5.18
CA TYR A 402 29.15 -5.73 4.22
C TYR A 402 28.88 -4.34 4.78
N TRP A 403 28.42 -3.44 3.92
CA TRP A 403 27.85 -2.17 4.31
C TRP A 403 26.34 -2.22 4.20
N THR A 404 25.66 -1.62 5.16
CA THR A 404 24.21 -1.53 5.16
C THR A 404 23.73 -0.14 5.55
N TRP A 405 22.61 0.26 4.96
CA TRP A 405 21.81 1.39 5.39
C TRP A 405 20.38 0.89 5.54
N TYR A 406 19.67 1.39 6.53
CA TYR A 406 18.27 1.06 6.73
C TYR A 406 17.48 2.17 7.39
N ASP A 407 16.23 2.24 6.99
CA ASP A 407 15.13 3.00 7.57
C ASP A 407 13.88 2.12 7.47
N ILE A 408 13.51 1.49 8.58
CA ILE A 408 12.44 0.50 8.71
C ILE A 408 11.70 0.73 10.03
N GLU A 409 10.45 0.27 10.15
CA GLU A 409 9.65 0.54 11.34
C GLU A 409 10.31 0.03 12.62
N ARG A 410 10.41 0.89 13.63
CA ARG A 410 11.13 0.55 14.86
C ARG A 410 10.31 -0.41 15.71
N GLY A 411 10.86 -1.59 15.93
CA GLY A 411 10.31 -2.58 16.86
C GLY A 411 9.32 -3.57 16.23
N TYR A 412 8.88 -3.30 15.00
CA TYR A 412 7.87 -4.06 14.27
C TYR A 412 8.50 -4.74 13.05
N ASP A 413 9.17 -3.96 12.21
CA ASP A 413 9.94 -4.43 11.06
C ASP A 413 11.37 -4.84 11.45
N TYR A 414 11.85 -5.94 10.85
CA TYR A 414 13.20 -6.43 11.09
C TYR A 414 13.91 -6.90 9.83
N ALA A 415 15.16 -6.46 9.67
CA ALA A 415 16.10 -7.09 8.74
C ALA A 415 17.08 -8.01 9.48
N THR A 416 17.31 -9.22 8.97
CA THR A 416 18.20 -10.23 9.56
C THR A 416 19.30 -10.67 8.59
N VAL A 417 20.36 -11.23 9.16
CA VAL A 417 21.34 -12.03 8.41
C VAL A 417 21.27 -13.45 8.93
N GLU A 418 21.18 -14.40 8.03
CA GLU A 418 20.89 -15.79 8.36
C GLU A 418 21.83 -16.74 7.62
N VAL A 419 22.05 -17.90 8.21
CA VAL A 419 22.85 -18.98 7.62
C VAL A 419 22.09 -20.30 7.61
N SER A 420 22.29 -21.09 6.56
CA SER A 420 21.82 -22.48 6.47
C SER A 420 22.96 -23.40 6.07
N THR A 421 23.04 -24.56 6.75
CA THR A 421 24.01 -25.64 6.47
C THR A 421 23.33 -26.89 5.89
N ASP A 422 22.02 -26.83 5.62
CA ASP A 422 21.20 -27.95 5.15
C ASP A 422 20.47 -27.64 3.84
N GLY A 423 21.06 -26.77 3.01
CA GLY A 423 20.53 -26.44 1.69
C GLY A 423 19.30 -25.52 1.72
N GLY A 424 19.05 -24.84 2.84
CA GLY A 424 17.97 -23.87 3.03
C GLY A 424 16.72 -24.44 3.70
N GLU A 425 16.77 -25.68 4.21
CA GLU A 425 15.66 -26.28 4.97
C GLU A 425 15.49 -25.58 6.33
N ARG A 426 16.59 -25.19 6.98
CA ARG A 426 16.57 -24.43 8.23
C ARG A 426 17.54 -23.26 8.17
N TRP A 427 17.14 -22.17 8.82
CA TRP A 427 17.89 -20.93 8.88
C TRP A 427 18.16 -20.55 10.32
N GLN A 428 19.40 -20.16 10.60
CA GLN A 428 19.81 -19.61 11.88
C GLN A 428 20.12 -18.13 11.72
N VAL A 429 19.44 -17.28 12.52
CA VAL A 429 19.75 -15.86 12.61
C VAL A 429 21.13 -15.65 13.24
N LEU A 430 21.99 -14.92 12.54
CA LEU A 430 23.35 -14.62 12.95
C LEU A 430 23.40 -13.40 13.87
N SER A 431 24.44 -13.36 14.71
CA SER A 431 24.65 -12.24 15.62
C SER A 431 25.26 -11.04 14.88
N THR A 432 24.41 -10.06 14.57
CA THR A 432 24.82 -8.79 13.96
C THR A 432 25.19 -7.73 15.01
N PRO A 433 26.35 -7.04 14.88
CA PRO A 433 26.78 -5.96 15.76
C PRO A 433 25.76 -4.85 16.00
N SER A 434 25.14 -4.29 14.95
CA SER A 434 24.15 -3.20 15.11
C SER A 434 22.71 -3.70 15.27
N GLY A 435 22.48 -5.01 15.23
CA GLY A 435 21.17 -5.60 15.47
C GLY A 435 20.83 -5.66 16.97
N THR A 436 19.55 -5.80 17.26
CA THR A 436 19.00 -5.92 18.62
C THR A 436 18.24 -7.23 18.78
N SER A 437 18.29 -7.81 19.98
CA SER A 437 17.43 -8.91 20.41
C SER A 437 16.22 -8.44 21.22
N ALA A 438 16.02 -7.11 21.33
CA ALA A 438 14.82 -6.57 21.95
C ALA A 438 13.62 -6.90 21.06
N ASP A 439 12.57 -7.41 21.68
CA ASP A 439 11.34 -7.82 20.99
C ASP A 439 10.12 -7.23 21.69
N PRO A 440 9.97 -5.89 21.66
CA PRO A 440 8.89 -5.22 22.38
C PRO A 440 7.50 -5.64 21.86
N HIS A 441 7.41 -6.00 20.59
CA HIS A 441 6.15 -6.30 19.90
C HIS A 441 6.02 -7.75 19.44
N GLY A 442 6.94 -8.66 19.79
CA GLY A 442 6.82 -10.07 19.42
C GLY A 442 7.13 -10.38 17.95
N ASN A 443 7.72 -9.42 17.23
CA ASN A 443 7.99 -9.49 15.79
C ASN A 443 9.47 -9.79 15.49
N ASN A 444 10.37 -9.70 16.48
CA ASN A 444 11.80 -9.90 16.25
C ASN A 444 12.11 -11.40 16.07
N PRO A 445 12.63 -11.84 14.91
CA PRO A 445 13.00 -13.25 14.66
C PRO A 445 14.25 -13.72 15.45
N GLY A 446 14.76 -12.90 16.37
CA GLY A 446 15.77 -13.26 17.37
C GLY A 446 16.83 -12.18 17.53
N ARG A 447 17.40 -11.72 16.42
CA ARG A 447 18.27 -10.54 16.36
C ARG A 447 18.22 -9.91 14.98
N GLY A 448 17.64 -8.71 14.90
CA GLY A 448 17.50 -7.98 13.63
C GLY A 448 17.87 -6.49 13.76
N TYR A 449 18.12 -5.87 12.62
CA TYR A 449 18.11 -4.42 12.48
C TYR A 449 16.68 -3.93 12.51
N THR A 450 16.45 -2.78 13.13
CA THR A 450 15.14 -2.12 13.20
C THR A 450 15.32 -0.62 13.45
N GLY A 451 14.37 0.21 13.03
CA GLY A 451 14.49 1.66 13.10
C GLY A 451 15.41 2.24 12.02
N HIS A 452 16.19 3.26 12.37
CA HIS A 452 17.05 3.99 11.43
C HIS A 452 18.53 3.78 11.76
N SER A 453 19.34 3.53 10.73
CA SER A 453 20.80 3.37 10.81
C SER A 453 21.57 4.69 11.00
N GLY A 454 21.00 5.82 10.56
CA GLY A 454 21.64 7.13 10.59
C GLY A 454 22.75 7.34 9.54
N GLY A 455 22.88 6.43 8.58
CA GLY A 455 23.92 6.44 7.55
C GLY A 455 24.43 5.03 7.25
N TRP A 456 25.42 4.92 6.38
CA TRP A 456 26.05 3.64 6.07
C TRP A 456 26.80 3.08 7.28
N VAL A 457 26.48 1.86 7.67
CA VAL A 457 27.10 1.10 8.76
C VAL A 457 27.84 -0.09 8.17
N ARG A 458 29.11 -0.27 8.59
CA ARG A 458 29.88 -1.46 8.23
C ARG A 458 29.69 -2.57 9.26
N GLU A 459 29.26 -3.73 8.79
CA GLU A 459 29.03 -4.90 9.60
C GLU A 459 30.13 -5.95 9.46
N LYS A 460 30.32 -6.72 10.54
CA LYS A 460 31.24 -7.86 10.61
C LYS A 460 30.59 -8.99 11.39
N VAL A 461 30.28 -10.08 10.71
CA VAL A 461 29.57 -11.24 11.25
C VAL A 461 30.46 -12.47 11.17
N ASP A 462 30.62 -13.19 12.28
CA ASP A 462 31.43 -14.39 12.35
C ASP A 462 30.71 -15.58 11.71
N LEU A 463 31.32 -16.18 10.68
CA LEU A 463 30.86 -17.41 10.04
C LEU A 463 31.71 -18.62 10.43
N THR A 464 32.73 -18.44 11.27
CA THR A 464 33.63 -19.52 11.72
C THR A 464 32.90 -20.75 12.28
N PRO A 465 31.78 -20.63 13.02
CA PRO A 465 31.04 -21.80 13.49
C PRO A 465 30.47 -22.70 12.39
N TYR A 466 30.38 -22.21 11.14
CA TYR A 466 29.72 -22.87 10.01
C TYR A 466 30.70 -23.34 8.92
N ILE A 467 32.00 -23.37 9.21
CA ILE A 467 33.02 -23.87 8.28
C ILE A 467 32.91 -25.39 8.06
N GLY A 468 33.62 -25.89 7.05
CA GLY A 468 33.73 -27.34 6.78
C GLY A 468 32.84 -27.85 5.65
N GLY A 469 32.10 -26.96 4.97
CA GLY A 469 31.28 -27.30 3.82
C GLY A 469 30.73 -26.06 3.12
N GLU A 470 29.78 -26.29 2.20
CA GLU A 470 28.98 -25.24 1.60
C GLU A 470 27.91 -24.76 2.60
N VAL A 471 27.73 -23.44 2.68
CA VAL A 471 26.67 -22.79 3.46
C VAL A 471 25.89 -21.83 2.58
N LEU A 472 24.61 -21.63 2.88
CA LEU A 472 23.85 -20.51 2.35
C LEU A 472 23.87 -19.35 3.33
N VAL A 473 24.11 -18.15 2.85
CA VAL A 473 23.93 -16.89 3.59
C VAL A 473 22.75 -16.15 2.97
N ARG A 474 21.87 -15.63 3.82
CA ARG A 474 20.67 -14.88 3.42
C ARG A 474 20.58 -13.58 4.20
N PHE A 475 20.33 -12.49 3.49
CA PHE A 475 19.75 -11.29 4.07
C PHE A 475 18.24 -11.38 3.92
N ALA A 476 17.50 -11.10 4.98
CA ALA A 476 16.05 -11.13 4.96
C ALA A 476 15.49 -9.84 5.56
N TYR A 477 14.38 -9.34 5.01
CA TYR A 477 13.64 -8.22 5.54
C TYR A 477 12.19 -8.66 5.74
N LEU A 478 11.76 -8.73 6.99
CA LEU A 478 10.42 -9.12 7.43
C LEU A 478 9.67 -7.88 7.87
N THR A 479 8.51 -7.67 7.27
CA THR A 479 7.62 -6.54 7.56
C THR A 479 6.30 -6.98 8.16
N ASP A 480 5.71 -6.12 8.99
CA ASP A 480 4.38 -6.35 9.54
C ASP A 480 3.28 -5.74 8.65
N ALA A 481 2.04 -5.67 9.13
CA ALA A 481 0.88 -5.31 8.31
C ALA A 481 0.80 -3.82 7.91
N ALA A 482 1.62 -2.92 8.47
CA ALA A 482 1.54 -1.50 8.17
C ALA A 482 2.86 -0.75 8.40
N VAL A 483 2.89 0.53 8.02
CA VAL A 483 3.99 1.48 8.30
C VAL A 483 5.35 0.96 7.82
N THR A 484 5.58 0.92 6.51
CA THR A 484 6.92 0.62 6.00
C THR A 484 7.81 1.86 5.98
N GLY A 485 9.05 1.73 6.46
CA GLY A 485 10.10 2.71 6.21
C GLY A 485 10.63 2.64 4.77
N ALA A 486 11.72 3.35 4.47
CA ALA A 486 12.32 3.33 3.14
C ALA A 486 12.88 1.95 2.71
N GLY A 487 13.19 1.08 3.67
CA GLY A 487 13.66 -0.30 3.49
C GLY A 487 15.09 -0.54 3.99
N PHE A 488 15.66 -1.68 3.58
CA PHE A 488 17.00 -2.15 3.93
C PHE A 488 17.90 -2.22 2.69
N VAL A 489 19.13 -1.72 2.79
CA VAL A 489 20.06 -1.59 1.68
C VAL A 489 21.39 -2.27 2.03
N LEU A 490 22.02 -2.91 1.04
CA LEU A 490 23.28 -3.62 1.14
C LEU A 490 24.25 -3.22 0.03
N ASP A 491 25.51 -3.09 0.38
CA ASP A 491 26.61 -2.83 -0.55
C ASP A 491 27.92 -3.49 -0.05
N ASP A 492 28.91 -3.64 -0.94
CA ASP A 492 30.28 -4.08 -0.64
C ASP A 492 30.35 -5.38 0.20
N ILE A 493 29.69 -6.45 -0.26
CA ILE A 493 29.57 -7.73 0.46
C ILE A 493 30.81 -8.60 0.21
N ALA A 494 31.47 -9.08 1.27
CA ALA A 494 32.74 -9.80 1.19
C ALA A 494 32.87 -10.93 2.22
N ILE A 495 33.61 -11.97 1.85
CA ILE A 495 34.18 -12.98 2.74
C ILE A 495 35.67 -13.06 2.40
N PRO A 496 36.52 -12.24 3.06
CA PRO A 496 37.92 -12.10 2.69
C PRO A 496 38.72 -13.40 2.73
N GLU A 497 38.40 -14.31 3.64
CA GLU A 497 39.15 -15.56 3.85
C GLU A 497 39.03 -16.54 2.68
N ILE A 498 37.98 -16.42 1.84
CA ILE A 498 37.84 -17.15 0.56
C ILE A 498 38.08 -16.27 -0.67
N GLY A 499 38.51 -15.02 -0.47
CA GLY A 499 38.73 -14.05 -1.54
C GLY A 499 37.45 -13.58 -2.24
N TYR A 500 36.29 -13.71 -1.59
CA TYR A 500 35.02 -13.25 -2.14
C TYR A 500 34.80 -11.76 -1.84
N ALA A 501 34.42 -11.00 -2.87
CA ALA A 501 33.96 -9.62 -2.78
C ALA A 501 32.98 -9.31 -3.92
N ASP A 502 31.90 -8.60 -3.60
CA ASP A 502 30.85 -8.15 -4.51
C ASP A 502 30.41 -6.73 -4.12
N ASP A 503 30.82 -5.76 -4.94
CA ASP A 503 30.44 -4.34 -4.87
C ASP A 503 29.17 -4.06 -5.68
N VAL A 504 28.43 -5.10 -6.09
CA VAL A 504 27.16 -5.02 -6.82
C VAL A 504 27.28 -4.43 -8.24
N GLU A 505 28.49 -4.07 -8.70
CA GLU A 505 28.68 -3.41 -10.01
C GLU A 505 28.57 -4.36 -11.21
N ARG A 506 28.79 -5.66 -11.00
CA ARG A 506 28.91 -6.65 -12.09
C ARG A 506 27.65 -7.52 -12.29
N GLY A 507 26.49 -6.98 -11.95
CA GLY A 507 25.19 -7.67 -12.04
C GLY A 507 24.79 -8.33 -10.72
N LYS A 508 24.03 -9.43 -10.77
CA LYS A 508 23.50 -10.07 -9.55
C LYS A 508 24.58 -10.79 -8.72
N GLY A 509 25.81 -10.92 -9.20
CA GLY A 509 26.91 -11.58 -8.46
C GLY A 509 26.73 -13.08 -8.22
N GLY A 510 25.57 -13.68 -8.58
CA GLY A 510 25.10 -15.02 -8.21
C GLY A 510 24.26 -15.04 -6.92
N TRP A 511 23.86 -13.87 -6.42
CA TRP A 511 22.77 -13.75 -5.46
C TRP A 511 21.44 -14.12 -6.11
N LYS A 512 20.61 -14.83 -5.36
CA LYS A 512 19.21 -15.12 -5.67
C LYS A 512 18.37 -14.15 -4.86
N ALA A 513 17.83 -13.16 -5.54
CA ALA A 513 16.88 -12.22 -4.95
C ALA A 513 15.46 -12.79 -5.02
N ALA A 514 14.69 -12.50 -3.98
CA ALA A 514 13.24 -12.62 -3.95
C ALA A 514 12.72 -11.36 -3.26
N GLY A 515 12.27 -10.38 -4.05
CA GLY A 515 11.85 -9.05 -3.57
C GLY A 515 12.98 -8.01 -3.50
N PHE A 516 14.24 -8.43 -3.30
CA PHE A 516 15.38 -7.50 -3.37
C PHE A 516 15.65 -7.05 -4.81
N VAL A 517 15.93 -5.76 -4.97
CA VAL A 517 16.16 -5.10 -6.24
C VAL A 517 17.58 -4.54 -6.29
N ARG A 518 18.30 -4.85 -7.37
CA ARG A 518 19.57 -4.21 -7.68
C ARG A 518 19.28 -2.85 -8.33
N SER A 519 19.68 -1.76 -7.68
CA SER A 519 19.31 -0.41 -8.07
C SER A 519 20.52 0.51 -8.15
N ASP A 520 20.50 1.49 -9.07
CA ASP A 520 21.43 2.63 -9.06
C ASP A 520 20.84 3.87 -8.39
N ASN A 521 19.79 3.65 -7.58
CA ASN A 521 18.98 4.65 -6.91
C ASN A 521 18.10 5.53 -7.82
N PHE A 522 17.85 5.16 -9.07
CA PHE A 522 16.94 5.92 -9.93
C PHE A 522 15.89 5.04 -10.60
N VAL A 523 14.68 5.59 -10.74
CA VAL A 523 13.62 5.05 -11.59
C VAL A 523 13.38 5.95 -12.81
N PRO A 524 12.99 5.38 -13.95
CA PRO A 524 12.51 6.17 -15.08
C PRO A 524 11.31 7.03 -14.68
N GLN A 525 11.39 8.33 -14.95
CA GLN A 525 10.26 9.24 -14.73
C GLN A 525 9.40 9.27 -15.99
N ARG A 526 8.07 9.30 -15.81
CA ARG A 526 7.06 9.47 -16.87
C ARG A 526 6.02 10.50 -16.42
N TYR A 527 5.27 11.05 -17.36
CA TYR A 527 4.22 12.04 -17.08
C TYR A 527 2.93 11.67 -17.79
N LEU A 528 1.81 11.93 -17.11
CA LEU A 528 0.50 12.03 -17.70
C LEU A 528 0.19 13.51 -17.94
N ALA A 529 -0.33 13.82 -19.12
CA ALA A 529 -0.88 15.13 -19.43
C ALA A 529 -2.27 14.96 -20.04
N LEU A 530 -3.27 15.63 -19.46
CA LEU A 530 -4.63 15.71 -20.00
C LEU A 530 -5.01 17.16 -20.29
N LEU A 531 -5.76 17.39 -21.35
CA LEU A 531 -6.42 18.65 -21.63
C LEU A 531 -7.93 18.46 -21.51
N ILE A 532 -8.54 19.14 -20.54
CA ILE A 532 -10.00 19.21 -20.40
C ILE A 532 -10.46 20.56 -20.96
N GLY A 533 -11.19 20.51 -22.08
CA GLY A 533 -11.80 21.69 -22.70
C GLY A 533 -13.22 21.88 -22.20
N LEU A 534 -13.52 23.05 -21.63
CA LEU A 534 -14.88 23.42 -21.23
C LEU A 534 -15.41 24.46 -22.22
N GLY A 535 -16.19 24.03 -23.21
CA GLY A 535 -16.88 24.91 -24.16
C GLY A 535 -18.37 24.56 -24.28
N ASP A 536 -18.92 24.68 -25.49
CA ASP A 536 -20.26 24.18 -25.80
C ASP A 536 -20.37 22.66 -25.59
N THR A 537 -19.27 21.96 -25.85
CA THR A 537 -19.04 20.55 -25.51
C THR A 537 -17.85 20.43 -24.56
N ILE A 538 -17.90 19.41 -23.69
CA ILE A 538 -16.77 19.06 -22.83
C ILE A 538 -15.90 18.06 -23.60
N THR A 539 -14.59 18.34 -23.67
CA THR A 539 -13.59 17.46 -24.26
C THR A 539 -12.57 17.03 -23.20
N VAL A 540 -12.07 15.81 -23.34
CA VAL A 540 -10.95 15.29 -22.53
C VAL A 540 -9.99 14.63 -23.51
N GLU A 541 -8.80 15.20 -23.64
CA GLU A 541 -7.74 14.72 -24.54
C GLU A 541 -6.52 14.31 -23.74
N ARG A 542 -5.90 13.17 -24.07
CA ARG A 542 -4.59 12.79 -23.54
C ARG A 542 -3.50 13.37 -24.43
N LEU A 543 -2.70 14.27 -23.86
CA LEU A 543 -1.64 14.95 -24.57
C LEU A 543 -0.36 14.08 -24.60
N PRO A 544 0.28 13.90 -25.76
CA PRO A 544 1.47 13.06 -25.87
C PRO A 544 2.68 13.76 -25.23
N VAL A 545 3.50 13.00 -24.49
CA VAL A 545 4.80 13.43 -23.97
C VAL A 545 5.89 12.62 -24.69
N GLY A 546 6.92 13.29 -25.19
CA GLY A 546 8.03 12.66 -25.90
C GLY A 546 8.84 11.67 -25.04
N GLU A 547 9.62 10.82 -25.69
CA GLU A 547 10.54 9.89 -25.00
C GLU A 547 11.62 10.63 -24.21
N ASP A 548 12.00 11.84 -24.64
CA ASP A 548 12.91 12.75 -23.97
C ASP A 548 12.23 13.63 -22.91
N ARG A 549 10.95 13.33 -22.60
CA ARG A 549 10.11 14.07 -21.65
C ARG A 549 9.89 15.53 -22.02
N THR A 550 9.98 15.86 -23.30
CA THR A 550 9.57 17.15 -23.84
C THR A 550 8.25 17.04 -24.59
N ALA A 551 7.49 18.13 -24.63
CA ALA A 551 6.28 18.21 -25.45
C ALA A 551 5.94 19.65 -25.84
N ASP A 552 5.26 19.78 -26.97
CA ASP A 552 4.64 21.01 -27.44
C ASP A 552 3.16 20.73 -27.70
N TRP A 553 2.28 21.45 -27.00
CA TRP A 553 0.83 21.31 -27.12
C TRP A 553 0.19 22.64 -27.53
N THR A 554 -0.95 22.56 -28.21
CA THR A 554 -1.82 23.70 -28.48
C THR A 554 -3.06 23.60 -27.59
N VAL A 555 -3.43 24.69 -26.94
CA VAL A 555 -4.68 24.80 -26.16
C VAL A 555 -5.64 25.69 -26.93
N PRO A 556 -6.74 25.15 -27.50
CA PRO A 556 -7.58 25.85 -28.47
C PRO A 556 -8.66 26.73 -27.80
N LEU A 557 -8.26 27.68 -26.93
CA LEU A 557 -9.20 28.52 -26.20
C LEU A 557 -10.15 29.29 -27.15
N SER A 558 -9.59 30.06 -28.07
CA SER A 558 -10.38 30.93 -28.95
C SER A 558 -10.97 30.18 -30.12
N SER A 559 -10.23 29.21 -30.65
CA SER A 559 -10.62 28.46 -31.83
C SER A 559 -11.72 27.43 -31.62
N GLU A 560 -11.84 26.89 -30.40
CA GLU A 560 -12.95 26.03 -29.99
C GLU A 560 -13.95 26.72 -29.07
N ASN A 561 -13.81 28.04 -28.86
CA ASN A 561 -14.69 28.85 -28.00
C ASN A 561 -14.83 28.25 -26.59
N LEU A 562 -13.69 27.84 -26.02
CA LEU A 562 -13.62 27.30 -24.67
C LEU A 562 -13.72 28.45 -23.67
N ARG A 563 -14.62 28.33 -22.68
CA ARG A 563 -14.68 29.25 -21.54
C ARG A 563 -13.48 29.08 -20.60
N GLU A 564 -12.92 27.88 -20.57
CA GLU A 564 -11.82 27.48 -19.70
C GLU A 564 -11.21 26.20 -20.28
N ALA A 565 -9.88 26.09 -20.24
CA ALA A 565 -9.17 24.84 -20.47
C ALA A 565 -8.42 24.46 -19.20
N VAL A 566 -8.29 23.15 -18.95
CA VAL A 566 -7.57 22.64 -17.78
C VAL A 566 -6.50 21.67 -18.25
N LEU A 567 -5.25 22.03 -18.01
CA LEU A 567 -4.13 21.13 -18.17
C LEU A 567 -3.94 20.36 -16.87
N VAL A 568 -4.13 19.04 -16.91
CA VAL A 568 -3.89 18.16 -15.75
C VAL A 568 -2.55 17.46 -15.96
N LEU A 569 -1.63 17.63 -15.01
CA LEU A 569 -0.32 16.98 -15.04
C LEU A 569 -0.15 16.03 -13.85
N SER A 570 0.50 14.90 -14.08
CA SER A 570 0.81 13.92 -13.02
C SER A 570 2.13 13.20 -13.30
N GLY A 571 2.90 12.90 -12.24
CA GLY A 571 4.07 12.02 -12.31
C GLY A 571 3.66 10.55 -12.30
N LEU A 572 4.37 9.68 -13.03
CA LEU A 572 4.03 8.25 -13.16
C LEU A 572 5.23 7.31 -12.87
N ALA A 573 6.14 7.72 -11.99
CA ALA A 573 7.25 6.88 -11.55
C ALA A 573 6.81 6.00 -10.35
N PRO A 574 6.83 4.66 -10.46
CA PRO A 574 6.49 3.80 -9.34
C PRO A 574 7.63 3.72 -8.31
N LEU A 575 7.33 3.20 -7.12
CA LEU A 575 8.27 2.88 -6.03
C LEU A 575 9.03 4.06 -5.41
N THR A 576 8.86 5.28 -5.92
CA THR A 576 9.46 6.50 -5.36
C THR A 576 8.41 7.40 -4.73
N THR A 577 8.77 8.00 -3.60
CA THR A 577 8.02 9.08 -2.93
C THR A 577 8.45 10.47 -3.44
N HIS A 578 9.54 10.55 -4.21
CA HIS A 578 10.03 11.84 -4.70
C HIS A 578 9.12 12.41 -5.80
N PRO A 579 8.80 13.71 -5.74
CA PRO A 579 7.95 14.34 -6.74
C PRO A 579 8.66 14.47 -8.09
N ALA A 580 7.87 14.50 -9.16
CA ALA A 580 8.31 14.66 -10.54
C ALA A 580 8.50 16.15 -10.86
N LEU A 581 9.75 16.58 -11.06
CA LEU A 581 10.06 17.97 -11.45
C LEU A 581 9.68 18.24 -12.90
N TYR A 582 9.08 19.39 -13.19
CA TYR A 582 8.81 19.81 -14.56
C TYR A 582 8.88 21.33 -14.73
N HIS A 583 9.03 21.73 -16.00
CA HIS A 583 9.07 23.12 -16.44
C HIS A 583 8.01 23.31 -17.54
N LEU A 584 7.16 24.31 -17.37
CA LEU A 584 6.19 24.77 -18.37
C LEU A 584 6.53 26.18 -18.84
N THR A 585 6.48 26.39 -20.16
CA THR A 585 6.37 27.71 -20.77
C THR A 585 5.07 27.78 -21.55
N ILE A 586 4.24 28.79 -21.30
CA ILE A 586 2.95 28.97 -21.99
C ILE A 586 2.91 30.36 -22.60
N GLU A 587 2.63 30.44 -23.89
CA GLU A 587 2.60 31.69 -24.66
C GLU A 587 1.36 31.75 -25.56
N GLY A 588 0.96 32.97 -25.94
CA GLY A 588 -0.11 33.17 -26.93
C GLY A 588 0.29 32.61 -28.29
N TYR A 589 -0.63 31.91 -28.95
CA TYR A 589 -0.43 31.33 -30.27
C TYR A 589 -1.00 32.28 -31.34
N ASP A 590 -0.18 33.20 -31.82
CA ASP A 590 -0.50 34.01 -33.00
C ASP A 590 -0.51 33.11 -34.25
N ARG A 591 -1.69 32.97 -34.88
CA ARG A 591 -1.89 32.15 -36.09
C ARG A 591 -1.20 32.68 -37.34
#